data_AF-A0A9Q5SG17-F1
#
_entry.id   AF-A0A9Q5SG17-F1
#
_cell.length_a   1.000
_cell.length_b   1.000
_cell.length_c   1.000
_cell.angle_alpha   90.00
_cell.angle_beta   90.00
_cell.angle_gamma   90.00
#
_symmetry.space_group_name_H-M   'P 1'
#
loop_
_entity.id
_entity.type
_entity.pdbx_description
1 polymer ?
#
loop_
_entity_poly.entity_id
_entity_poly.type
_entity_poly.pdbx_seq_one_letter_code
_entity_poly.pdbx_strand_id
1 'polypeptide(L)'
;MKLKLEGCSNPGFTFTEVRKAQIIEFYEWIKAHSEEEEKTYKQIQDEIASSSQNLDGSKIRMFVPFLRKVGYINNDGFEKKNAAMELKGFFSQEGKAFIEYLKLSKQITVLNMDDVNSKMFEIGNLFDIISIINLASNDESNIYIECIKFLKRYENMDKNEFYLMTTLREKYTGEEYIKKLDKAIMKYRKGAFKRIEIIKHENAFGYIKAFLVETHVVIQENSKLKLNAKYSHVFNGI
;
A
#
# COMPACT_ATOMS: atom_id res chain seq x y z
N MET A 1 4.98 -34.40 2.43
CA MET A 1 4.03 -33.65 3.29
C MET A 1 3.29 -32.63 2.43
N LYS A 2 1.95 -32.56 2.54
CA LYS A 2 1.12 -31.51 1.91
C LYS A 2 1.04 -30.34 2.88
N LEU A 3 1.33 -29.13 2.42
CA LEU A 3 1.28 -27.91 3.21
C LEU A 3 0.11 -27.04 2.72
N LYS A 4 -0.72 -26.57 3.64
CA LYS A 4 -1.83 -25.65 3.37
C LYS A 4 -1.48 -24.28 3.92
N LEU A 5 -1.62 -23.25 3.09
CA LEU A 5 -1.24 -21.88 3.42
C LEU A 5 -2.37 -20.88 3.11
N GLU A 6 -2.34 -19.75 3.79
CA GLU A 6 -3.35 -18.69 3.72
C GLU A 6 -2.66 -17.33 3.51
N GLY A 7 -3.22 -16.50 2.63
CA GLY A 7 -2.82 -15.11 2.45
C GLY A 7 -3.42 -14.21 3.52
N CYS A 8 -2.93 -12.98 3.66
CA CYS A 8 -3.58 -12.00 4.53
C CYS A 8 -4.93 -11.55 3.96
N SER A 9 -5.90 -11.26 4.83
CA SER A 9 -7.23 -10.74 4.49
C SER A 9 -7.26 -9.29 4.00
N ASN A 10 -6.13 -8.75 3.56
CA ASN A 10 -5.98 -7.41 3.01
C ASN A 10 -5.90 -7.49 1.48
N PRO A 11 -6.81 -6.84 0.72
CA PRO A 11 -6.75 -6.86 -0.74
C PRO A 11 -5.55 -6.09 -1.30
N GLY A 12 -4.71 -5.45 -0.47
CA GLY A 12 -3.64 -4.59 -0.96
C GLY A 12 -4.18 -3.37 -1.73
N PHE A 13 -3.30 -2.45 -2.09
CA PHE A 13 -3.63 -1.25 -2.83
C PHE A 13 -2.43 -0.83 -3.66
N THR A 14 -2.66 -0.37 -4.88
CA THR A 14 -1.63 0.02 -5.86
C THR A 14 -2.10 1.31 -6.53
N PHE A 15 -1.19 2.25 -6.79
CA PHE A 15 -1.50 3.55 -7.41
C PHE A 15 -1.59 3.41 -8.94
N THR A 16 -2.44 2.51 -9.43
CA THR A 16 -2.69 2.40 -10.88
C THR A 16 -3.20 3.73 -11.45
N GLU A 17 -3.05 3.96 -12.76
CA GLU A 17 -3.52 5.21 -13.40
C GLU A 17 -5.00 5.50 -13.14
N VAL A 18 -5.83 4.46 -13.09
CA VAL A 18 -7.25 4.57 -12.71
C VAL A 18 -7.40 5.05 -11.27
N ARG A 19 -6.58 4.52 -10.33
CA ARG A 19 -6.61 4.96 -8.93
C ARG A 19 -6.08 6.38 -8.76
N LYS A 20 -5.00 6.75 -9.43
CA LYS A 20 -4.47 8.12 -9.42
C LYS A 20 -5.53 9.12 -9.91
N ALA A 21 -6.22 8.81 -11.01
CA ALA A 21 -7.31 9.65 -11.53
C ALA A 21 -8.47 9.78 -10.52
N GLN A 22 -8.88 8.67 -9.90
CA GLN A 22 -9.92 8.66 -8.86
C GLN A 22 -9.53 9.48 -7.62
N ILE A 23 -8.27 9.44 -7.21
CA ILE A 23 -7.76 10.23 -6.08
C ILE A 23 -7.80 11.73 -6.40
N ILE A 24 -7.38 12.12 -7.63
CA ILE A 24 -7.47 13.51 -8.08
C ILE A 24 -8.93 13.98 -8.09
N GLU A 25 -9.84 13.18 -8.65
CA GLU A 25 -11.27 13.52 -8.69
C GLU A 25 -11.88 13.64 -7.29
N PHE A 26 -11.50 12.76 -6.37
CA PHE A 26 -11.93 12.83 -4.98
C PHE A 26 -11.42 14.09 -4.28
N TYR A 27 -10.17 14.49 -4.53
CA TYR A 27 -9.63 15.74 -4.01
C TYR A 27 -10.38 16.97 -4.50
N GLU A 28 -10.68 17.05 -5.81
CA GLU A 28 -11.44 18.17 -6.37
C GLU A 28 -12.85 18.22 -5.78
N TRP A 29 -13.49 17.06 -5.56
CA TRP A 29 -14.78 16.98 -4.88
C TRP A 29 -14.70 17.54 -3.46
N ILE A 30 -13.74 17.09 -2.64
CA ILE A 30 -13.56 17.59 -1.27
C ILE A 30 -13.30 19.10 -1.25
N LYS A 31 -12.49 19.60 -2.18
CA LYS A 31 -12.20 21.04 -2.31
C LYS A 31 -13.44 21.85 -2.66
N ALA A 32 -14.28 21.36 -3.58
CA ALA A 32 -15.52 22.03 -3.97
C ALA A 32 -16.56 22.13 -2.83
N HIS A 33 -16.49 21.24 -1.84
CA HIS A 33 -17.39 21.21 -0.70
C HIS A 33 -16.70 21.69 0.60
N SER A 34 -15.51 22.30 0.49
CA SER A 34 -14.68 22.66 1.66
C SER A 34 -15.22 23.83 2.50
N GLU A 35 -16.21 24.56 1.99
CA GLU A 35 -16.93 25.60 2.75
C GLU A 35 -18.05 25.02 3.62
N GLU A 36 -18.39 23.73 3.46
CA GLU A 36 -19.34 23.04 4.32
C GLU A 36 -18.68 22.66 5.65
N GLU A 37 -19.37 22.89 6.77
CA GLU A 37 -18.78 22.77 8.11
C GLU A 37 -18.21 21.38 8.37
N GLU A 38 -19.02 20.32 8.29
CA GLU A 38 -18.56 18.96 8.55
C GLU A 38 -19.42 17.91 7.82
N LYS A 39 -18.81 16.81 7.37
CA LYS A 39 -19.52 15.63 6.84
C LYS A 39 -19.02 14.36 7.49
N THR A 40 -19.93 13.42 7.74
CA THR A 40 -19.51 12.06 8.11
C THR A 40 -18.92 11.33 6.90
N TYR A 41 -18.04 10.35 7.16
CA TYR A 41 -17.48 9.52 6.08
C TYR A 41 -18.54 8.80 5.23
N LYS A 42 -19.72 8.51 5.80
CA LYS A 42 -20.85 7.94 5.06
C LYS A 42 -21.48 8.96 4.12
N GLN A 43 -21.71 10.19 4.59
CA GLN A 43 -22.23 11.27 3.73
C GLN A 43 -21.30 11.54 2.55
N ILE A 44 -19.98 11.59 2.77
CA ILE A 44 -18.99 11.73 1.69
C ILE A 44 -19.14 10.61 0.65
N GLN A 45 -19.32 9.35 1.09
CA GLN A 45 -19.52 8.21 0.19
C GLN A 45 -20.81 8.32 -0.62
N ASP A 46 -21.91 8.71 0.02
CA ASP A 46 -23.24 8.76 -0.58
C ASP A 46 -23.36 9.94 -1.57
N GLU A 47 -22.82 11.09 -1.21
CA GLU A 47 -22.88 12.31 -2.04
C GLU A 47 -21.96 12.25 -3.25
N ILE A 48 -20.73 11.69 -3.11
CA ILE A 48 -19.87 11.53 -4.29
C ILE A 48 -20.48 10.56 -5.30
N ALA A 49 -21.10 9.48 -4.81
CA ALA A 49 -21.71 8.48 -5.67
C ALA A 49 -22.89 9.06 -6.46
N SER A 50 -23.46 10.15 -5.97
CA SER A 50 -24.55 10.89 -6.62
C SER A 50 -24.04 11.97 -7.60
N SER A 51 -22.77 12.39 -7.49
CA SER A 51 -22.22 13.53 -8.24
C SER A 51 -21.05 13.17 -9.17
N SER A 52 -20.46 11.98 -9.05
CA SER A 52 -19.37 11.48 -9.88
C SER A 52 -19.79 10.25 -10.69
N GLN A 53 -19.33 10.17 -11.95
CA GLN A 53 -19.50 8.97 -12.78
C GLN A 53 -18.42 7.90 -12.52
N ASN A 54 -17.27 8.30 -11.97
CA ASN A 54 -16.10 7.43 -11.82
C ASN A 54 -15.85 7.00 -10.38
N LEU A 55 -16.43 7.70 -9.40
CA LEU A 55 -16.32 7.43 -7.97
C LEU A 55 -17.64 6.92 -7.40
N ASP A 56 -17.52 6.00 -6.46
CA ASP A 56 -18.62 5.49 -5.66
C ASP A 56 -18.11 5.19 -4.25
N GLY A 57 -19.03 4.92 -3.33
CA GLY A 57 -18.68 4.61 -1.94
C GLY A 57 -17.78 3.38 -1.81
N SER A 58 -17.83 2.41 -2.74
CA SER A 58 -16.95 1.23 -2.72
C SER A 58 -15.50 1.60 -3.02
N LYS A 59 -15.29 2.43 -4.04
CA LYS A 59 -13.96 2.94 -4.43
C LYS A 59 -13.35 3.79 -3.32
N ILE A 60 -14.13 4.71 -2.74
CA ILE A 60 -13.69 5.52 -1.59
C ILE A 60 -13.27 4.61 -0.44
N ARG A 61 -14.11 3.64 -0.05
CA ARG A 61 -13.81 2.70 1.04
C ARG A 61 -12.54 1.89 0.83
N MET A 62 -12.11 1.74 -0.41
CA MET A 62 -10.89 1.02 -0.73
C MET A 62 -9.65 1.91 -0.67
N PHE A 63 -9.65 3.13 -1.24
CA PHE A 63 -8.42 3.95 -1.26
C PHE A 63 -8.27 4.89 -0.05
N VAL A 64 -9.34 5.43 0.54
CA VAL A 64 -9.22 6.39 1.66
C VAL A 64 -8.51 5.79 2.88
N PRO A 65 -8.84 4.55 3.33
CA PRO A 65 -8.10 3.95 4.43
C PRO A 65 -6.61 3.76 4.12
N PHE A 66 -6.27 3.50 2.85
CA PHE A 66 -4.88 3.38 2.44
C PHE A 66 -4.18 4.75 2.45
N LEU A 67 -4.79 5.78 1.86
CA LEU A 67 -4.28 7.15 1.85
C LEU A 67 -4.02 7.71 3.26
N ARG A 68 -4.87 7.33 4.23
CA ARG A 68 -4.63 7.65 5.65
C ARG A 68 -3.37 6.97 6.19
N LYS A 69 -3.21 5.67 5.92
CA LYS A 69 -2.03 4.91 6.38
C LYS A 69 -0.72 5.45 5.81
N VAL A 70 -0.74 5.96 4.58
CA VAL A 70 0.43 6.61 3.96
C VAL A 70 0.54 8.11 4.28
N GLY A 71 -0.33 8.67 5.13
CA GLY A 71 -0.24 10.04 5.64
C GLY A 71 -0.76 11.14 4.70
N TYR A 72 -1.53 10.81 3.66
CA TYR A 72 -2.08 11.79 2.71
C TYR A 72 -3.45 12.33 3.11
N ILE A 73 -4.16 11.64 4.01
CA ILE A 73 -5.42 12.07 4.60
C ILE A 73 -5.22 12.17 6.11
N ASN A 74 -5.74 13.23 6.71
CA ASN A 74 -5.68 13.44 8.16
C ASN A 74 -6.55 12.41 8.90
N ASN A 75 -6.19 12.11 10.14
CA ASN A 75 -6.90 11.08 10.92
C ASN A 75 -8.19 11.58 11.57
N ASP A 76 -8.41 12.89 11.56
CA ASP A 76 -9.52 13.55 12.24
C ASP A 76 -10.87 13.04 11.72
N GLY A 77 -11.76 12.69 12.66
CA GLY A 77 -13.12 12.24 12.36
C GLY A 77 -13.20 10.78 11.85
N PHE A 78 -12.11 10.02 11.95
CA PHE A 78 -12.11 8.57 11.74
C PHE A 78 -12.03 7.76 13.05
N GLU A 79 -11.97 8.39 14.23
CA GLU A 79 -11.81 7.68 15.50
C GLU A 79 -13.09 6.94 15.91
N LYS A 80 -14.25 7.44 15.47
CA LYS A 80 -15.57 6.88 15.81
C LYS A 80 -16.41 6.68 14.56
N LYS A 81 -17.25 5.65 14.60
CA LYS A 81 -18.26 5.40 13.56
C LYS A 81 -19.19 6.61 13.48
N ASN A 82 -19.38 7.17 12.29
CA ASN A 82 -20.18 8.36 12.02
C ASN A 82 -19.68 9.65 12.71
N ALA A 83 -18.40 9.75 13.05
CA ALA A 83 -17.84 11.05 13.41
C ALA A 83 -17.90 11.99 12.21
N ALA A 84 -18.19 13.26 12.51
CA ALA A 84 -18.16 14.34 11.54
C ALA A 84 -16.70 14.69 11.24
N MET A 85 -16.43 15.08 10.00
CA MET A 85 -15.10 15.35 9.49
C MET A 85 -15.07 16.74 8.86
N GLU A 86 -14.08 17.54 9.21
CA GLU A 86 -13.82 18.82 8.56
C GLU A 86 -13.27 18.58 7.15
N LEU A 87 -13.95 19.12 6.13
CA LEU A 87 -13.54 18.92 4.73
C LEU A 87 -12.34 19.79 4.34
N LYS A 88 -12.24 20.99 4.88
CA LYS A 88 -11.13 21.93 4.63
C LYS A 88 -9.76 21.35 5.04
N GLY A 89 -9.75 20.61 6.15
CA GLY A 89 -8.60 19.91 6.70
C GLY A 89 -8.46 18.46 6.27
N PHE A 90 -9.27 17.95 5.33
CA PHE A 90 -9.34 16.51 5.08
C PHE A 90 -8.02 15.91 4.55
N PHE A 91 -7.37 16.59 3.60
CA PHE A 91 -6.05 16.20 3.10
C PHE A 91 -4.93 16.90 3.86
N SER A 92 -3.88 16.14 4.20
CA SER A 92 -2.64 16.69 4.77
C SER A 92 -1.89 17.57 3.76
N GLN A 93 -0.86 18.29 4.20
CA GLN A 93 -0.04 19.09 3.28
C GLN A 93 0.73 18.18 2.30
N GLU A 94 1.22 17.05 2.80
CA GLU A 94 1.88 16.00 2.03
C GLU A 94 0.91 15.38 1.01
N GLY A 95 -0.34 15.13 1.41
CA GLY A 95 -1.38 14.63 0.51
C GLY A 95 -1.71 15.62 -0.60
N LYS A 96 -1.82 16.91 -0.28
CA LYS A 96 -2.01 17.99 -1.26
C LYS A 96 -0.84 18.04 -2.26
N ALA A 97 0.39 18.00 -1.76
CA ALA A 97 1.59 17.97 -2.60
C ALA A 97 1.63 16.73 -3.52
N PHE A 98 1.26 15.55 -2.99
CA PHE A 98 1.16 14.32 -3.79
C PHE A 98 0.12 14.44 -4.91
N ILE A 99 -1.04 15.03 -4.62
CA ILE A 99 -2.10 15.23 -5.62
C ILE A 99 -1.65 16.20 -6.73
N GLU A 100 -0.98 17.30 -6.38
CA GLU A 100 -0.42 18.21 -7.38
C GLU A 100 0.66 17.51 -8.23
N TYR A 101 1.49 16.67 -7.62
CA TYR A 101 2.40 15.79 -8.37
C TYR A 101 1.66 14.87 -9.34
N LEU A 102 0.56 14.22 -8.93
CA LEU A 102 -0.23 13.35 -9.81
C LEU A 102 -0.81 14.12 -11.01
N LYS A 103 -1.32 15.35 -10.77
CA LYS A 103 -1.84 16.22 -11.82
C LYS A 103 -0.75 16.61 -12.83
N LEU A 104 0.42 17.03 -12.33
CA LEU A 104 1.56 17.42 -13.17
C LEU A 104 2.10 16.23 -13.96
N SER A 105 2.27 15.08 -13.32
CA SER A 105 2.78 13.85 -13.95
C SER A 105 1.90 13.42 -15.13
N LYS A 106 0.57 13.52 -14.97
CA LYS A 106 -0.38 13.26 -16.05
C LYS A 106 -0.22 14.22 -17.22
N GLN A 107 0.01 15.51 -16.97
CA GLN A 107 0.19 16.51 -18.04
C GLN A 107 1.52 16.33 -18.77
N ILE A 108 2.60 16.09 -18.04
CA ILE A 108 3.96 15.99 -18.60
C ILE A 108 4.10 14.73 -19.45
N THR A 109 3.47 13.62 -19.05
CA THR A 109 3.41 12.39 -19.85
C THR A 109 2.80 12.65 -21.24
N VAL A 110 1.83 13.56 -21.34
CA VAL A 110 1.21 13.93 -22.63
C VAL A 110 2.15 14.80 -23.49
N LEU A 111 3.04 15.57 -22.87
CA LEU A 111 3.96 16.48 -23.56
C LEU A 111 5.25 15.81 -24.04
N ASN A 112 5.51 14.53 -23.69
CA ASN A 112 6.69 13.75 -24.10
C ASN A 112 8.04 14.47 -23.85
N MET A 113 8.17 15.16 -22.71
CA MET A 113 9.40 15.87 -22.36
C MET A 113 10.31 14.96 -21.51
N ASP A 114 11.22 14.22 -22.16
CA ASP A 114 12.03 13.16 -21.51
C ASP A 114 12.84 13.63 -20.29
N ASP A 115 13.46 14.81 -20.35
CA ASP A 115 14.21 15.39 -19.23
C ASP A 115 13.29 15.71 -18.04
N VAL A 116 12.07 16.16 -18.32
CA VAL A 116 11.08 16.49 -17.28
C VAL A 116 10.47 15.20 -16.72
N ASN A 117 10.18 14.22 -17.58
CA ASN A 117 9.71 12.89 -17.18
C ASN A 117 10.67 12.23 -16.19
N SER A 118 11.97 12.34 -16.43
CA SER A 118 13.00 11.80 -15.53
C SER A 118 12.96 12.48 -14.15
N LYS A 119 12.82 13.81 -14.11
CA LYS A 119 12.67 14.54 -12.83
C LYS A 119 11.36 14.22 -12.12
N MET A 120 10.26 14.07 -12.85
CA MET A 120 8.98 13.66 -12.29
C MET A 120 9.06 12.26 -11.69
N PHE A 121 9.77 11.34 -12.35
CA PHE A 121 10.03 10.02 -11.82
C PHE A 121 10.81 10.07 -10.49
N GLU A 122 11.85 10.91 -10.40
CA GLU A 122 12.58 11.11 -9.13
C GLU A 122 11.70 11.67 -8.01
N ILE A 123 10.86 12.66 -8.30
CA ILE A 123 9.88 13.20 -7.35
C ILE A 123 8.88 12.12 -6.91
N GLY A 124 8.40 11.30 -7.84
CA GLY A 124 7.53 10.16 -7.56
C GLY A 124 8.16 9.18 -6.56
N ASN A 125 9.44 8.84 -6.76
CA ASN A 125 10.19 7.97 -5.85
C ASN A 125 10.24 8.54 -4.42
N LEU A 126 10.29 9.87 -4.24
CA LEU A 126 10.25 10.47 -2.91
C LEU A 126 8.90 10.25 -2.23
N PHE A 127 7.78 10.41 -2.96
CA PHE A 127 6.44 10.10 -2.44
C PHE A 127 6.27 8.62 -2.09
N ASP A 128 6.85 7.72 -2.89
CA ASP A 128 6.86 6.28 -2.62
C ASP A 128 7.61 5.95 -1.33
N ILE A 129 8.80 6.54 -1.15
CA ILE A 129 9.59 6.37 0.08
C ILE A 129 8.84 6.92 1.29
N ILE A 130 8.27 8.13 1.19
CA ILE A 130 7.46 8.73 2.26
C ILE A 130 6.28 7.82 2.60
N SER A 131 5.60 7.24 1.60
CA SER A 131 4.50 6.30 1.82
C SER A 131 4.94 5.08 2.62
N ILE A 132 6.11 4.50 2.30
CA ILE A 132 6.64 3.34 3.03
C ILE A 132 7.06 3.71 4.46
N ILE A 133 7.69 4.87 4.66
CA ILE A 133 8.03 5.37 6.00
C ILE A 133 6.76 5.54 6.84
N ASN A 134 5.74 6.19 6.29
CA ASN A 134 4.47 6.38 6.98
C ASN A 134 3.76 5.05 7.29
N LEU A 135 3.81 4.07 6.38
CA LEU A 135 3.30 2.73 6.64
C LEU A 135 4.03 2.07 7.82
N ALA A 136 5.35 2.22 7.92
CA ALA A 136 6.14 1.69 9.03
C ALA A 136 5.81 2.39 10.35
N SER A 137 5.69 3.72 10.35
CA SER A 137 5.41 4.50 11.56
C SER A 137 3.97 4.34 12.07
N ASN A 138 3.00 4.17 11.17
CA ASN A 138 1.58 4.08 11.54
C ASN A 138 1.13 2.65 11.91
N ASP A 139 1.77 1.61 11.35
CA ASP A 139 1.41 0.21 11.58
C ASP A 139 2.62 -0.70 11.29
N GLU A 140 3.46 -0.94 12.30
CA GLU A 140 4.64 -1.82 12.14
C GLU A 140 4.29 -3.26 11.72
N SER A 141 3.03 -3.68 11.94
CA SER A 141 2.51 -5.01 11.58
C SER A 141 1.91 -5.05 10.16
N ASN A 142 1.98 -3.93 9.45
CA ASN A 142 1.48 -3.82 8.09
C ASN A 142 2.18 -4.82 7.17
N ILE A 143 1.40 -5.51 6.34
CA ILE A 143 1.92 -6.54 5.43
C ILE A 143 3.02 -6.05 4.49
N TYR A 144 3.00 -4.78 4.06
CA TYR A 144 4.06 -4.21 3.22
C TYR A 144 5.40 -4.15 3.98
N ILE A 145 5.32 -3.74 5.25
CA ILE A 145 6.49 -3.62 6.13
C ILE A 145 7.01 -4.99 6.53
N GLU A 146 6.13 -5.95 6.80
CA GLU A 146 6.51 -7.34 7.03
C GLU A 146 7.24 -7.95 5.82
N CYS A 147 6.82 -7.62 4.58
CA CYS A 147 7.55 -8.05 3.38
C CYS A 147 8.96 -7.45 3.34
N ILE A 148 9.13 -6.17 3.69
CA ILE A 148 10.44 -5.51 3.75
C ILE A 148 11.31 -6.18 4.83
N LYS A 149 10.80 -6.39 6.03
CA LYS A 149 11.48 -7.10 7.13
C LYS A 149 11.90 -8.52 6.73
N PHE A 150 11.01 -9.24 6.05
CA PHE A 150 11.30 -10.56 5.51
C PHE A 150 12.47 -10.51 4.52
N LEU A 151 12.44 -9.58 3.56
CA LEU A 151 13.49 -9.46 2.56
C LEU A 151 14.83 -9.01 3.17
N LYS A 152 14.82 -8.17 4.22
CA LYS A 152 16.05 -7.85 4.99
C LYS A 152 16.66 -9.10 5.62
N ARG A 153 15.82 -10.01 6.12
CA ARG A 153 16.26 -11.23 6.83
C ARG A 153 16.68 -12.36 5.89
N TYR A 154 15.98 -12.55 4.78
CA TYR A 154 16.13 -13.74 3.92
C TYR A 154 16.56 -13.42 2.48
N GLU A 155 16.83 -12.15 2.18
CA GLU A 155 17.31 -11.54 0.92
C GLU A 155 16.35 -11.59 -0.27
N ASN A 156 15.57 -12.67 -0.37
CA ASN A 156 14.60 -12.88 -1.44
C ASN A 156 13.33 -13.55 -0.92
N MET A 157 12.23 -13.28 -1.60
CA MET A 157 10.91 -13.86 -1.31
C MET A 157 10.24 -14.31 -2.61
N ASP A 158 9.85 -15.58 -2.69
CA ASP A 158 8.90 -16.05 -3.70
C ASP A 158 7.44 -16.06 -3.21
N LYS A 159 6.51 -16.42 -4.11
CA LYS A 159 5.08 -16.50 -3.80
C LYS A 159 4.81 -17.40 -2.58
N ASN A 160 5.43 -18.57 -2.49
CA ASN A 160 5.16 -19.51 -1.40
C ASN A 160 5.75 -19.01 -0.07
N GLU A 161 6.91 -18.36 -0.10
CA GLU A 161 7.52 -17.73 1.07
C GLU A 161 6.65 -16.60 1.63
N PHE A 162 6.00 -15.81 0.75
CA PHE A 162 4.97 -14.87 1.17
C PHE A 162 3.83 -15.58 1.93
N TYR A 163 3.30 -16.67 1.39
CA TYR A 163 2.20 -17.41 2.01
C TYR A 163 2.62 -18.11 3.32
N LEU A 164 3.87 -18.55 3.45
CA LEU A 164 4.44 -19.05 4.70
C LEU A 164 4.44 -17.95 5.76
N MET A 165 4.93 -16.77 5.39
CA MET A 165 4.97 -15.59 6.24
C MET A 165 3.57 -15.19 6.71
N THR A 166 2.59 -15.11 5.81
CA THR A 166 1.20 -14.72 6.14
C THR A 166 0.46 -15.78 6.96
N THR A 167 0.70 -17.07 6.71
CA THR A 167 0.08 -18.14 7.51
C THR A 167 0.59 -18.16 8.94
N LEU A 168 1.88 -17.87 9.15
CA LEU A 168 2.49 -17.93 10.48
C LEU A 168 2.17 -16.70 11.32
N ARG A 169 2.03 -15.51 10.73
CA ARG A 169 1.68 -14.29 11.47
C ARG A 169 0.26 -14.32 12.06
N GLU A 170 -0.64 -15.11 11.49
CA GLU A 170 -1.99 -15.29 12.05
C GLU A 170 -1.98 -16.18 13.31
N LYS A 171 -0.90 -16.94 13.52
CA LYS A 171 -0.81 -17.96 14.57
C LYS A 171 0.17 -17.61 15.68
N TYR A 172 1.18 -16.79 15.36
CA TYR A 172 2.29 -16.50 16.25
C TYR A 172 2.61 -15.01 16.19
N THR A 173 3.14 -14.47 17.28
CA THR A 173 3.62 -13.08 17.39
C THR A 173 5.02 -13.04 18.00
N GLY A 174 5.69 -11.88 17.90
CA GLY A 174 6.98 -11.63 18.54
C GLY A 174 8.07 -12.66 18.20
N GLU A 175 8.84 -13.08 19.20
CA GLU A 175 9.94 -14.03 19.01
C GLU A 175 9.48 -15.42 18.53
N GLU A 176 8.31 -15.89 18.97
CA GLU A 176 7.83 -17.19 18.53
C GLU A 176 7.56 -17.18 17.03
N TYR A 177 6.93 -16.12 16.52
CA TYR A 177 6.72 -15.91 15.09
C TYR A 177 8.03 -16.03 14.32
N ILE A 178 9.06 -15.30 14.75
CA ILE A 178 10.37 -15.30 14.11
C ILE A 178 10.97 -16.71 14.09
N LYS A 179 10.99 -17.40 15.25
CA LYS A 179 11.53 -18.76 15.39
C LYS A 179 10.79 -19.77 14.50
N LYS A 180 9.47 -19.64 14.35
CA LYS A 180 8.65 -20.52 13.49
C LYS A 180 8.89 -20.21 12.01
N LEU A 181 9.01 -18.93 11.66
CA LEU A 181 9.27 -18.49 10.30
C LEU A 181 10.64 -18.98 9.81
N ASP A 182 11.71 -18.80 10.59
CA ASP A 182 13.05 -19.29 10.25
C ASP A 182 13.04 -20.79 9.93
N LYS A 183 12.39 -21.58 10.80
CA LYS A 183 12.26 -23.03 10.63
C LYS A 183 11.47 -23.38 9.37
N ALA A 184 10.41 -22.63 9.05
CA ALA A 184 9.57 -22.87 7.89
C ALA A 184 10.30 -22.53 6.58
N ILE A 185 10.98 -21.38 6.52
CA ILE A 185 11.77 -20.96 5.36
C ILE A 185 12.93 -21.92 5.12
N MET A 186 13.65 -22.33 6.15
CA MET A 186 14.72 -23.33 6.01
C MET A 186 14.19 -24.65 5.44
N LYS A 187 13.05 -25.16 5.97
CA LYS A 187 12.43 -26.39 5.46
C LYS A 187 11.99 -26.24 4.01
N TYR A 188 11.42 -25.08 3.65
CA TYR A 188 10.96 -24.79 2.30
C TYR A 188 12.12 -24.78 1.30
N ARG A 189 13.17 -24.01 1.59
CA ARG A 189 14.36 -23.90 0.73
C ARG A 189 15.11 -25.22 0.58
N LYS A 190 15.02 -26.13 1.57
CA LYS A 190 15.54 -27.50 1.50
C LYS A 190 14.63 -28.50 0.75
N GLY A 191 13.51 -28.05 0.18
CA GLY A 191 12.60 -28.90 -0.59
C GLY A 191 11.77 -29.87 0.26
N ALA A 192 11.58 -29.61 1.56
CA ALA A 192 10.89 -30.54 2.47
C ALA A 192 9.39 -30.69 2.18
N PHE A 193 8.78 -29.78 1.41
CA PHE A 193 7.36 -29.78 1.08
C PHE A 193 7.15 -30.28 -0.36
N LYS A 194 6.47 -31.42 -0.51
CA LYS A 194 6.19 -32.03 -1.82
C LYS A 194 5.01 -31.36 -2.55
N ARG A 195 4.09 -30.75 -1.81
CA ARG A 195 2.92 -30.04 -2.34
C ARG A 195 2.55 -28.88 -1.44
N ILE A 196 2.37 -27.71 -2.04
CA ILE A 196 1.90 -26.49 -1.38
C ILE A 196 0.55 -26.12 -2.00
N GLU A 197 -0.43 -25.83 -1.17
CA GLU A 197 -1.78 -25.45 -1.55
C GLU A 197 -2.16 -24.16 -0.82
N ILE A 198 -2.59 -23.14 -1.57
CA ILE A 198 -3.11 -21.90 -1.00
C ILE A 198 -4.62 -22.07 -0.88
N ILE A 199 -5.13 -22.07 0.35
CA ILE A 199 -6.53 -22.38 0.63
C ILE A 199 -7.40 -21.14 0.84
N LYS A 200 -6.78 -19.97 1.03
CA LYS A 200 -7.48 -18.70 1.30
C LYS A 200 -6.65 -17.51 0.84
N HIS A 201 -7.34 -16.45 0.39
CA HIS A 201 -6.74 -15.18 -0.02
C HIS A 201 -5.62 -15.35 -1.09
N GLU A 202 -5.89 -16.15 -2.12
CA GLU A 202 -4.93 -16.49 -3.18
C GLU A 202 -4.44 -15.31 -4.03
N ASN A 203 -5.17 -14.19 -4.00
CA ASN A 203 -4.81 -12.97 -4.73
C ASN A 203 -3.95 -12.01 -3.91
N ALA A 204 -3.79 -12.25 -2.60
CA ALA A 204 -3.07 -11.35 -1.70
C ALA A 204 -1.63 -11.06 -2.18
N PHE A 205 -0.88 -12.10 -2.60
CA PHE A 205 0.48 -11.89 -3.09
C PHE A 205 0.52 -10.94 -4.30
N GLY A 206 -0.41 -11.09 -5.25
CA GLY A 206 -0.46 -10.25 -6.46
C GLY A 206 -0.61 -8.78 -6.12
N TYR A 207 -1.56 -8.45 -5.24
CA TYR A 207 -1.81 -7.06 -4.84
C TYR A 207 -0.69 -6.46 -4.00
N ILE A 208 -0.17 -7.20 -3.01
CA ILE A 208 0.90 -6.69 -2.15
C ILE A 208 2.19 -6.49 -2.94
N LYS A 209 2.52 -7.45 -3.81
CA LYS A 209 3.66 -7.35 -4.72
C LYS A 209 3.54 -6.12 -5.63
N ALA A 210 2.36 -5.88 -6.22
CA ALA A 210 2.18 -4.80 -7.18
C ALA A 210 2.56 -3.44 -6.59
N PHE A 211 2.11 -3.15 -5.36
CA PHE A 211 2.48 -1.93 -4.65
C PHE A 211 3.99 -1.84 -4.35
N LEU A 212 4.57 -2.90 -3.77
CA LEU A 212 5.99 -2.88 -3.38
C LEU A 212 6.94 -2.73 -4.58
N VAL A 213 6.54 -3.24 -5.73
CA VAL A 213 7.29 -3.08 -6.99
C VAL A 213 7.06 -1.70 -7.59
N GLU A 214 5.82 -1.18 -7.53
CA GLU A 214 5.51 0.18 -7.97
C GLU A 214 6.32 1.24 -7.20
N THR A 215 6.51 1.07 -5.90
CA THR A 215 7.32 2.01 -5.09
C THR A 215 8.82 1.94 -5.34
N HIS A 216 9.27 1.04 -6.21
CA HIS A 216 10.69 0.76 -6.50
C HIS A 216 11.54 0.34 -5.29
N VAL A 217 10.93 0.15 -4.12
CA VAL A 217 11.59 -0.34 -2.90
C VAL A 217 11.92 -1.83 -3.02
N VAL A 218 11.06 -2.57 -3.71
CA VAL A 218 11.26 -3.98 -4.03
C VAL A 218 11.37 -4.12 -5.55
N ILE A 219 12.31 -4.94 -6.01
CA ILE A 219 12.43 -5.33 -7.40
C ILE A 219 12.07 -6.80 -7.57
N GLN A 220 11.63 -7.17 -8.77
CA GLN A 220 11.38 -8.56 -9.13
C GLN A 220 12.50 -9.07 -10.05
N GLU A 221 13.17 -10.15 -9.63
CA GLU A 221 14.18 -10.86 -10.41
C GLU A 221 13.84 -12.34 -10.42
N ASN A 222 13.74 -12.97 -11.60
CA ASN A 222 13.52 -14.42 -11.74
C ASN A 222 12.36 -14.96 -10.87
N SER A 223 11.22 -14.28 -10.90
CA SER A 223 10.02 -14.60 -10.10
C SER A 223 10.16 -14.43 -8.57
N LYS A 224 11.26 -13.88 -8.10
CA LYS A 224 11.50 -13.56 -6.69
C LYS A 224 11.53 -12.06 -6.47
N LEU A 225 11.07 -11.64 -5.30
CA LEU A 225 11.18 -10.27 -4.82
C LEU A 225 12.49 -10.09 -4.08
N LYS A 226 13.12 -8.92 -4.21
CA LYS A 226 14.33 -8.50 -3.49
C LYS A 226 14.23 -7.02 -3.13
N LEU A 227 14.90 -6.60 -2.06
CA LEU A 227 15.05 -5.17 -1.78
C LEU A 227 15.91 -4.52 -2.85
N ASN A 228 15.51 -3.33 -3.29
CA ASN A 228 16.31 -2.50 -4.16
C ASN A 228 17.51 -1.96 -3.37
N ALA A 229 18.73 -2.30 -3.80
CA ALA A 229 19.96 -1.87 -3.15
C ALA A 229 20.09 -0.34 -3.06
N LYS A 230 19.49 0.41 -4.01
CA LYS A 230 19.45 1.86 -3.99
C LYS A 230 18.80 2.42 -2.71
N TYR A 231 17.80 1.74 -2.18
CA TYR A 231 16.96 2.22 -1.07
C TYR A 231 17.11 1.39 0.21
N SER A 232 17.96 0.36 0.23
CA SER A 232 18.15 -0.52 1.38
C SER A 232 18.51 0.24 2.67
N HIS A 233 19.31 1.31 2.53
CA HIS A 233 19.72 2.17 3.65
C HIS A 233 18.57 2.92 4.30
N VAL A 234 17.52 3.27 3.55
CA VAL A 234 16.33 3.99 4.06
C VAL A 234 15.59 3.14 5.09
N PHE A 235 15.66 1.83 4.95
CA PHE A 235 14.95 0.87 5.80
C PHE A 235 15.82 0.32 6.92
N ASN A 236 16.98 0.93 7.23
CA ASN A 236 17.86 0.42 8.29
C ASN A 236 17.25 0.46 9.70
N GLY A 237 16.22 1.29 9.92
CA GLY A 237 15.43 1.35 11.16
C GLY A 237 14.11 0.56 11.17
N ILE A 238 13.81 -0.18 10.10
CA ILE A 238 12.61 -1.04 9.93
C ILE A 238 13.00 -2.51 10.01
#